data_AF-A0A351F5T5-F1
#
_entry.id   AF-A0A351F5T5-F1
#
_cell.length_a   1.000
_cell.length_b   1.000
_cell.length_c   1.000
_cell.angle_alpha   90.00
_cell.angle_beta   90.00
_cell.angle_gamma   90.00
#
_symmetry.space_group_name_H-M   'P 1'
#
loop_
_entity.id
_entity.type
_entity.pdbx_description
1 polymer ?
#
loop_
_entity_poly.entity_id
_entity_poly.type
_entity_poly.pdbx_seq_one_letter_code
_entity_poly.pdbx_strand_id
1 'polypeptide(L)'
;MYEKFDPINSAKLVHHYITNMCDPAYDNLPYWLLLPNKKPAEAAHCRVDDAELVGSWYEGLTSAMCMLGTTDGDDVKQSLRRHLMKSWGEHGLRFCEKYPWTHTVHASFHEMGYILPAMNLITEEYPDDEEAEKRTSELVRGMRSLVIERKVCTFWSGDYDEDEPIYEFPNDVYLKDGGFDL
;
A
#
# COMPACT_ATOMS: atom_id res chain seq x y z
N MET A 1 -28.33 -22.81 -5.55
CA MET A 1 -28.11 -22.25 -6.90
C MET A 1 -26.92 -21.31 -6.76
N TYR A 2 -25.83 -21.54 -7.51
CA TYR A 2 -24.65 -20.67 -7.42
C TYR A 2 -24.91 -19.45 -8.31
N GLU A 3 -24.83 -18.25 -7.76
CA GLU A 3 -24.89 -17.04 -8.58
C GLU A 3 -23.62 -16.95 -9.44
N LYS A 4 -23.80 -16.61 -10.71
CA LYS A 4 -22.68 -16.38 -11.61
C LYS A 4 -22.01 -15.08 -11.21
N PHE A 5 -20.68 -15.10 -11.08
CA PHE A 5 -19.91 -13.89 -10.80
C PHE A 5 -20.15 -12.82 -11.88
N ASP A 6 -20.49 -11.60 -11.45
CA ASP A 6 -20.67 -10.43 -12.30
C ASP A 6 -19.55 -9.41 -12.02
N PRO A 7 -18.46 -9.41 -12.81
CA PRO A 7 -17.31 -8.54 -12.58
C PRO A 7 -17.64 -7.05 -12.74
N ILE A 8 -18.62 -6.70 -13.59
CA ILE A 8 -18.98 -5.29 -13.81
C ILE A 8 -19.78 -4.76 -12.63
N ASN A 9 -20.69 -5.56 -12.07
CA ASN A 9 -21.37 -5.17 -10.84
C ASN A 9 -20.39 -5.05 -9.67
N SER A 10 -19.42 -5.97 -9.54
CA SER A 10 -18.35 -5.86 -8.54
C SER A 10 -17.51 -4.59 -8.72
N ALA A 11 -17.13 -4.24 -9.95
CA ALA A 11 -16.37 -3.01 -10.23
C ALA A 11 -17.15 -1.76 -9.83
N LYS A 12 -18.48 -1.70 -10.04
CA LYS A 12 -19.33 -0.59 -9.58
C LYS A 12 -19.33 -0.45 -8.06
N LEU A 13 -19.42 -1.58 -7.35
CA LEU A 13 -19.41 -1.59 -5.88
C LEU A 13 -18.06 -1.15 -5.33
N VAL A 14 -16.95 -1.64 -5.91
CA VAL A 14 -15.59 -1.24 -5.55
C VAL A 14 -15.36 0.24 -5.81
N HIS A 15 -15.70 0.73 -7.02
CA HIS A 15 -15.60 2.14 -7.39
C HIS A 15 -16.34 3.02 -6.38
N HIS A 16 -17.62 2.71 -6.13
CA HIS A 16 -18.44 3.46 -5.18
C HIS A 16 -17.85 3.44 -3.76
N TYR A 17 -17.39 2.29 -3.29
CA TYR A 17 -16.81 2.15 -1.97
C TYR A 17 -15.52 2.99 -1.83
N ILE A 18 -14.58 2.85 -2.76
CA ILE A 18 -13.29 3.54 -2.70
C ILE A 18 -13.49 5.05 -2.75
N THR A 19 -14.34 5.58 -3.64
CA THR A 19 -14.54 7.02 -3.77
C THR A 19 -15.29 7.65 -2.59
N ASN A 20 -15.98 6.86 -1.75
CA ASN A 20 -16.77 7.36 -0.63
C ASN A 20 -16.19 7.04 0.75
N MET A 21 -15.29 6.05 0.86
CA MET A 21 -14.62 5.68 2.11
C MET A 21 -13.27 6.39 2.29
N CYS A 22 -13.29 7.71 2.06
CA CYS A 22 -12.15 8.60 2.16
C CYS A 22 -12.51 9.85 2.98
N ASP A 23 -11.52 10.50 3.59
CA ASP A 23 -11.68 11.75 4.33
C ASP A 23 -11.24 12.96 3.50
N PRO A 24 -12.16 13.82 3.00
CA PRO A 24 -11.81 15.02 2.27
C PRO A 24 -10.98 16.03 3.07
N ALA A 25 -11.06 16.01 4.41
CA ALA A 25 -10.27 16.88 5.27
C ALA A 25 -8.78 16.52 5.27
N TYR A 26 -8.43 15.30 4.89
CA TYR A 26 -7.06 14.80 4.77
C TYR A 26 -6.68 14.46 3.33
N ASP A 27 -7.18 15.24 2.37
CA ASP A 27 -6.95 15.03 0.94
C ASP A 27 -7.38 13.61 0.50
N ASN A 28 -8.64 13.25 0.80
CA ASN A 28 -9.23 11.95 0.51
C ASN A 28 -8.40 10.77 1.04
N LEU A 29 -7.83 10.91 2.24
CA LEU A 29 -7.14 9.79 2.87
C LEU A 29 -8.13 8.65 3.16
N PRO A 30 -7.85 7.39 2.79
CA PRO A 30 -8.75 6.27 3.03
C PRO A 30 -9.01 6.02 4.52
N TYR A 31 -10.16 5.40 4.84
CA TYR A 31 -10.41 4.84 6.17
C TYR A 31 -10.20 3.33 6.18
N TRP A 32 -9.19 2.84 6.90
CA TRP A 32 -9.02 1.41 7.15
C TRP A 32 -9.96 0.90 8.23
N LEU A 33 -10.07 1.63 9.35
CA LEU A 33 -10.84 1.18 10.50
C LEU A 33 -12.32 1.54 10.32
N LEU A 34 -13.09 0.56 9.87
CA LEU A 34 -14.54 0.65 9.73
C LEU A 34 -15.25 -0.15 10.82
N LEU A 35 -16.15 0.51 11.53
CA LEU A 35 -16.92 -0.05 12.63
C LEU A 35 -18.43 0.07 12.31
N PRO A 36 -18.92 -0.68 11.29
CA PRO A 36 -20.30 -0.54 10.81
C PRO A 36 -21.34 -0.97 11.87
N ASN A 37 -20.95 -1.84 12.80
CA ASN A 37 -21.82 -2.35 13.87
C ASN A 37 -21.76 -1.51 15.16
N LYS A 38 -20.91 -0.48 15.24
CA LYS A 38 -20.91 0.47 16.36
C LYS A 38 -22.19 1.31 16.31
N LYS A 39 -22.62 1.86 17.45
CA LYS A 39 -23.80 2.73 17.56
C LYS A 39 -23.38 4.09 18.15
N PRO A 40 -23.23 5.16 17.35
CA PRO A 40 -23.37 5.21 15.88
C PRO A 40 -22.26 4.43 15.16
N ALA A 41 -22.52 4.04 13.90
CA ALA A 41 -21.48 3.48 13.04
C ALA A 41 -20.37 4.51 12.83
N GLU A 42 -19.14 4.05 12.69
CA GLU A 42 -17.97 4.90 12.69
C GLU A 42 -16.94 4.44 11.65
N ALA A 43 -16.32 5.39 10.99
CA ALA A 43 -15.03 5.23 10.32
C ALA A 43 -14.03 6.07 11.11
N ALA A 44 -12.87 5.50 11.44
CA ALA A 44 -11.85 6.16 12.23
C ALA A 44 -10.50 6.02 11.53
N HIS A 45 -9.66 7.04 11.69
CA HIS A 45 -8.33 6.99 11.12
C HIS A 45 -7.39 6.12 11.95
N CYS A 46 -6.52 5.39 11.27
CA CYS A 46 -5.39 4.70 11.86
C CYS A 46 -4.15 4.84 10.95
N ARG A 47 -3.00 4.34 11.41
CA ARG A 47 -1.73 4.46 10.65
C ARG A 47 -1.81 3.83 9.26
N VAL A 48 -2.59 2.76 9.13
CA VAL A 48 -2.69 1.94 7.90
C VAL A 48 -3.21 2.74 6.70
N ASP A 49 -4.05 3.76 6.98
CA ASP A 49 -4.67 4.65 6.00
C ASP A 49 -3.68 5.23 4.98
N ASP A 50 -2.53 5.74 5.44
CA ASP A 50 -1.47 6.30 4.59
C ASP A 50 -0.34 5.31 4.33
N ALA A 51 -0.26 4.20 5.09
CA ALA A 51 0.85 3.27 5.01
C ALA A 51 0.75 2.33 3.80
N GLU A 52 -0.35 1.58 3.69
CA GLU A 52 -0.62 0.66 2.58
C GLU A 52 -1.90 1.00 1.82
N LEU A 53 -2.88 1.62 2.49
CA LEU A 53 -4.21 1.79 1.91
C LEU A 53 -4.18 2.67 0.67
N VAL A 54 -3.38 3.74 0.69
CA VAL A 54 -3.21 4.61 -0.48
C VAL A 54 -2.72 3.85 -1.72
N GLY A 55 -1.93 2.79 -1.56
CA GLY A 55 -1.48 1.95 -2.67
C GLY A 55 -2.60 1.06 -3.19
N SER A 56 -3.19 0.24 -2.31
CA SER A 56 -4.27 -0.67 -2.70
C SER A 56 -5.54 0.06 -3.17
N TRP A 57 -5.85 1.24 -2.62
CA TRP A 57 -6.95 2.10 -3.11
C TRP A 57 -6.64 2.66 -4.49
N TYR A 58 -5.41 3.11 -4.76
CA TYR A 58 -5.06 3.64 -6.07
C TYR A 58 -5.19 2.58 -7.15
N GLU A 59 -4.61 1.39 -6.92
CA GLU A 59 -4.70 0.25 -7.84
C GLU A 59 -6.16 -0.20 -8.04
N GLY A 60 -6.90 -0.36 -6.93
CA GLY A 60 -8.30 -0.79 -6.96
C GLY A 60 -9.22 0.19 -7.69
N LEU A 61 -9.05 1.50 -7.44
CA LEU A 61 -9.82 2.54 -8.10
C LEU A 61 -9.49 2.61 -9.60
N THR A 62 -8.21 2.63 -9.95
CA THR A 62 -7.76 2.68 -11.35
C THR A 62 -8.26 1.48 -12.14
N SER A 63 -8.19 0.29 -11.55
CA SER A 63 -8.72 -0.95 -12.15
C SER A 63 -10.24 -0.89 -12.33
N ALA A 64 -10.97 -0.44 -11.32
CA ALA A 64 -12.42 -0.31 -11.39
C ALA A 64 -12.85 0.73 -12.45
N MET A 65 -12.16 1.88 -12.50
CA MET A 65 -12.39 2.92 -13.52
C MET A 65 -12.16 2.38 -14.93
N CYS A 66 -11.09 1.61 -15.14
CA CYS A 66 -10.79 0.95 -16.41
C CYS A 66 -11.89 -0.04 -16.81
N MET A 67 -12.32 -0.92 -15.90
CA MET A 67 -13.41 -1.88 -16.17
C MET A 67 -14.75 -1.20 -16.50
N LEU A 68 -15.01 -0.04 -15.89
CA LEU A 68 -16.25 0.71 -16.08
C LEU A 68 -16.18 1.70 -17.26
N GLY A 69 -14.99 1.97 -17.80
CA GLY A 69 -14.78 2.98 -18.83
C GLY A 69 -15.19 4.39 -18.38
N THR A 70 -14.87 4.75 -17.14
CA THR A 70 -15.26 6.04 -16.53
C THR A 70 -14.06 6.86 -16.07
N THR A 71 -14.25 8.18 -16.00
CA THR A 71 -13.34 9.14 -15.36
C THR A 71 -13.85 9.62 -14.00
N ASP A 72 -15.05 9.19 -13.59
CA ASP A 72 -15.60 9.51 -12.27
C ASP A 72 -14.67 8.97 -11.17
N GLY A 73 -14.36 9.79 -10.17
CA GLY A 73 -13.40 9.45 -9.11
C GLY A 73 -11.94 9.80 -9.43
N ASP A 74 -11.65 10.44 -10.56
CA ASP A 74 -10.28 10.91 -10.86
C ASP A 74 -9.76 11.89 -9.80
N ASP A 75 -10.61 12.71 -9.19
CA ASP A 75 -10.25 13.58 -8.08
C ASP A 75 -9.69 12.80 -6.88
N VAL A 76 -10.36 11.71 -6.49
CA VAL A 76 -9.89 10.77 -5.46
C VAL A 76 -8.60 10.07 -5.92
N LYS A 77 -8.53 9.61 -7.18
CA LYS A 77 -7.33 9.00 -7.75
C LYS A 77 -6.12 9.93 -7.66
N GLN A 78 -6.29 11.21 -8.00
CA GLN A 78 -5.23 12.21 -7.91
C GLN A 78 -4.82 12.50 -6.46
N SER A 79 -5.75 12.51 -5.51
CA SER A 79 -5.43 12.58 -4.08
C SER A 79 -4.58 11.40 -3.61
N LEU A 80 -4.96 10.18 -3.98
CA LEU A 80 -4.20 8.96 -3.66
C LEU A 80 -2.79 9.00 -4.27
N ARG A 81 -2.65 9.46 -5.53
CA ARG A 81 -1.34 9.68 -6.15
C ARG A 81 -0.48 10.66 -5.34
N ARG A 82 -1.04 11.78 -4.86
CA ARG A 82 -0.30 12.73 -4.02
C ARG A 82 0.19 12.09 -2.72
N HIS A 83 -0.60 11.22 -2.10
CA HIS A 83 -0.16 10.47 -0.92
C HIS A 83 0.92 9.43 -1.23
N LEU A 84 0.86 8.79 -2.39
CA LEU A 84 1.90 7.85 -2.86
C LEU A 84 3.22 8.55 -3.17
N MET A 85 3.18 9.79 -3.66
CA MET A 85 4.37 10.54 -4.06
C MET A 85 5.13 11.24 -2.90
N LYS A 86 4.67 11.11 -1.65
CA LYS A 86 5.31 11.71 -0.46
C LYS A 86 5.91 10.66 0.48
N SER A 87 6.66 11.13 1.48
CA SER A 87 7.22 10.33 2.59
C SER A 87 8.25 9.27 2.22
N TRP A 88 8.96 9.47 1.12
CA TRP A 88 10.08 8.61 0.72
C TRP A 88 11.34 8.92 1.55
N GLY A 89 11.96 7.89 2.11
CA GLY A 89 13.11 8.00 3.00
C GLY A 89 14.33 7.22 2.53
N GLU A 90 15.15 6.81 3.48
CA GLU A 90 16.37 6.05 3.22
C GLU A 90 16.06 4.74 2.49
N HIS A 91 17.03 4.27 1.71
CA HIS A 91 16.91 3.08 0.87
C HIS A 91 15.75 3.16 -0.14
N GLY A 92 15.14 4.32 -0.39
CA GLY A 92 14.00 4.42 -1.29
C GLY A 92 12.72 3.79 -0.72
N LEU A 93 12.65 3.52 0.58
CA LEU A 93 11.44 3.05 1.24
C LEU A 93 10.45 4.20 1.44
N ARG A 94 9.15 3.89 1.39
CA ARG A 94 8.09 4.83 1.75
C ARG A 94 7.70 4.63 3.21
N PHE A 95 7.58 5.73 3.95
CA PHE A 95 7.14 5.76 5.33
C PHE A 95 5.74 6.35 5.41
N CYS A 96 4.97 6.01 6.46
CA CYS A 96 3.73 6.74 6.74
C CYS A 96 4.03 8.16 7.26
N GLU A 97 3.14 9.11 6.97
CA GLU A 97 3.18 10.45 7.54
C GLU A 97 2.86 10.46 9.03
N LYS A 98 3.33 11.50 9.73
CA LYS A 98 3.06 11.67 11.16
C LYS A 98 1.71 12.36 11.39
N TYR A 99 0.64 11.59 11.27
CA TYR A 99 -0.71 12.03 11.63
C TYR A 99 -0.95 12.04 13.16
N PRO A 100 -2.00 12.73 13.67
CA PRO A 100 -2.35 12.72 15.09
C PRO A 100 -2.57 11.33 15.70
N TRP A 101 -2.96 10.35 14.87
CA TRP A 101 -3.18 8.95 15.25
C TRP A 101 -2.00 8.02 14.93
N THR A 102 -0.87 8.56 14.44
CA THR A 102 0.33 7.78 14.13
C THR A 102 1.30 7.84 15.29
N HIS A 103 1.50 6.70 15.96
CA HIS A 103 2.41 6.59 17.11
C HIS A 103 3.86 6.37 16.70
N THR A 104 4.09 5.54 15.67
CA THR A 104 5.43 5.18 15.18
C THR A 104 5.49 5.33 13.67
N VAL A 105 6.49 6.04 13.18
CA VAL A 105 6.77 6.21 11.74
C VAL A 105 7.76 5.15 11.30
N HIS A 106 7.29 4.23 10.47
CA HIS A 106 8.08 3.12 9.94
C HIS A 106 7.64 2.76 8.53
N ALA A 107 8.52 2.07 7.82
CA ALA A 107 8.20 1.37 6.59
C ALA A 107 8.03 -0.10 6.93
N SER A 108 6.99 -0.76 6.41
CA SER A 108 6.89 -2.21 6.47
C SER A 108 7.02 -2.83 5.08
N PHE A 109 7.70 -3.97 4.99
CA PHE A 109 7.81 -4.71 3.73
C PHE A 109 6.46 -5.21 3.22
N HIS A 110 5.56 -5.58 4.13
CA HIS A 110 4.18 -5.89 3.77
C HIS A 110 3.50 -4.72 3.06
N GLU A 111 3.66 -3.51 3.60
CA GLU A 111 3.06 -2.29 3.04
C GLU A 111 3.67 -1.95 1.68
N MET A 112 5.00 -2.10 1.53
CA MET A 112 5.68 -1.87 0.25
C MET A 112 5.15 -2.79 -0.86
N GLY A 113 4.64 -3.97 -0.49
CA GLY A 113 3.95 -4.88 -1.40
C GLY A 113 2.68 -4.29 -2.04
N TYR A 114 1.99 -3.36 -1.38
CA TYR A 114 0.86 -2.62 -1.97
C TYR A 114 1.28 -1.31 -2.63
N ILE A 115 2.38 -0.69 -2.16
CA ILE A 115 2.90 0.54 -2.77
C ILE A 115 3.48 0.26 -4.16
N LEU A 116 4.24 -0.81 -4.34
CA LEU A 116 4.92 -1.09 -5.61
C LEU A 116 3.95 -1.27 -6.80
N PRO A 117 2.86 -2.06 -6.71
CA PRO A 117 1.87 -2.13 -7.79
C PRO A 117 1.28 -0.77 -8.14
N ALA A 118 0.88 0.01 -7.13
CA ALA A 118 0.34 1.35 -7.36
C ALA A 118 1.35 2.28 -8.07
N MET A 119 2.62 2.21 -7.68
CA MET A 119 3.69 2.96 -8.33
C MET A 119 3.92 2.53 -9.78
N ASN A 120 3.87 1.22 -10.08
CA ASN A 120 3.94 0.72 -11.46
C ASN A 120 2.79 1.29 -12.31
N LEU A 121 1.55 1.27 -11.79
CA LEU A 121 0.41 1.87 -12.48
C LEU A 121 0.61 3.38 -12.73
N ILE A 122 1.14 4.12 -11.75
CA ILE A 122 1.47 5.54 -11.92
C ILE A 122 2.49 5.73 -13.06
N THR A 123 3.54 4.92 -13.12
CA THR A 123 4.54 5.03 -14.21
C THR A 123 3.98 4.66 -15.58
N GLU A 124 2.99 3.75 -15.65
CA GLU A 124 2.30 3.41 -16.89
C GLU A 124 1.35 4.53 -17.35
N GLU A 125 0.60 5.14 -16.42
CA GLU A 125 -0.33 6.23 -16.72
C GLU A 125 0.38 7.56 -17.02
N TYR A 126 1.55 7.78 -16.40
CA TYR A 126 2.33 9.01 -16.49
C TYR A 126 3.78 8.71 -16.88
N PRO A 127 4.04 8.29 -18.14
CA PRO A 127 5.38 7.84 -18.57
C PRO A 127 6.45 8.95 -18.56
N ASP A 128 6.02 10.22 -18.59
CA ASP A 128 6.92 11.38 -18.52
C ASP A 128 7.18 11.86 -17.07
N ASP A 129 6.63 11.18 -16.06
CA ASP A 129 6.86 11.49 -14.65
C ASP A 129 8.17 10.86 -14.15
N GLU A 130 9.27 11.60 -14.36
CA GLU A 130 10.62 11.19 -13.95
C GLU A 130 10.73 10.92 -12.44
N GLU A 131 9.94 11.60 -11.60
CA GLU A 131 9.97 11.39 -10.16
C GLU A 131 9.29 10.08 -9.79
N ALA A 132 8.14 9.75 -10.39
CA ALA A 132 7.49 8.45 -10.18
C ALA A 132 8.38 7.29 -10.62
N GLU A 133 9.03 7.40 -11.78
CA GLU A 133 9.99 6.39 -12.27
C GLU A 133 11.16 6.22 -11.29
N LYS A 134 11.73 7.34 -10.83
CA LYS A 134 12.81 7.32 -9.84
C LYS A 134 12.38 6.63 -8.54
N ARG A 135 11.22 6.98 -7.97
CA ARG A 135 10.72 6.38 -6.72
C ARG A 135 10.48 4.89 -6.85
N THR A 136 9.88 4.46 -7.96
CA THR A 136 9.64 3.04 -8.25
C THR A 136 10.96 2.27 -8.33
N SER A 137 11.93 2.80 -9.08
CA SER A 137 13.26 2.21 -9.21
C SER A 137 14.03 2.16 -7.87
N GLU A 138 13.96 3.23 -7.07
CA GLU A 138 14.60 3.31 -5.76
C GLU A 138 13.97 2.34 -4.76
N LEU A 139 12.65 2.19 -4.75
CA LEU A 139 11.94 1.22 -3.89
C LEU A 139 12.42 -0.21 -4.16
N VAL A 140 12.47 -0.62 -5.43
CA VAL A 140 12.92 -1.97 -5.81
C VAL A 140 14.37 -2.21 -5.38
N ARG A 141 15.26 -1.23 -5.63
CA ARG A 141 16.67 -1.31 -5.19
C ARG A 141 16.78 -1.37 -3.68
N GLY A 142 15.97 -0.58 -2.99
CA GLY A 142 15.83 -0.53 -1.54
C GLY A 142 15.51 -1.86 -0.93
N MET A 143 14.36 -2.41 -1.31
CA MET A 143 13.90 -3.71 -0.84
C MET A 143 14.95 -4.80 -1.13
N ARG A 144 15.54 -4.81 -2.33
CA ARG A 144 16.60 -5.77 -2.67
C ARG A 144 17.88 -5.58 -1.85
N SER A 145 18.20 -4.38 -1.40
CA SER A 145 19.39 -4.12 -0.58
C SER A 145 19.20 -4.52 0.90
N LEU A 146 17.96 -4.68 1.33
CA LEU A 146 17.57 -4.93 2.71
C LEU A 146 17.19 -6.39 2.98
N VAL A 147 17.02 -7.21 1.93
CA VAL A 147 16.87 -8.66 2.11
C VAL A 147 18.17 -9.28 2.62
N ILE A 148 18.04 -10.23 3.53
CA ILE A 148 19.11 -11.13 3.95
C ILE A 148 18.91 -12.50 3.32
N GLU A 149 20.02 -13.18 3.07
CA GLU A 149 20.00 -14.59 2.66
C GLU A 149 19.92 -15.46 3.92
N ARG A 150 18.81 -16.20 4.05
CA ARG A 150 18.63 -17.22 5.08
C ARG A 150 19.18 -18.55 4.57
N LYS A 151 20.05 -19.17 5.36
CA LYS A 151 20.67 -20.46 5.05
C LYS A 151 19.99 -21.66 5.71
N VAL A 152 18.97 -21.39 6.52
CA VAL A 152 18.32 -22.37 7.40
C VAL A 152 16.83 -22.07 7.45
N CYS A 153 15.98 -23.03 7.12
CA CYS A 153 14.54 -22.95 7.33
C CYS A 153 14.16 -23.43 8.74
N THR A 154 13.50 -22.58 9.53
CA THR A 154 13.08 -22.92 10.90
C THR A 154 11.63 -23.38 10.91
N PHE A 155 11.38 -24.59 11.42
CA PHE A 155 10.03 -25.16 11.59
C PHE A 155 9.84 -25.68 13.03
N TRP A 156 8.60 -26.00 13.42
CA TRP A 156 8.33 -26.54 14.78
C TRP A 156 9.06 -27.87 15.08
N SER A 157 9.49 -28.57 14.03
CA SER A 157 10.26 -29.81 14.09
C SER A 157 11.78 -29.61 14.06
N GLY A 158 12.28 -28.38 14.10
CA GLY A 158 13.71 -28.05 14.09
C GLY A 158 14.13 -27.15 12.93
N ASP A 159 15.44 -26.89 12.88
CA ASP A 159 16.10 -26.14 11.83
C ASP A 159 16.61 -27.09 10.73
N TYR A 160 16.38 -26.74 9.47
CA TYR A 160 16.78 -27.50 8.29
C TYR A 160 17.65 -26.63 7.41
N ASP A 161 18.78 -27.17 6.95
CA ASP A 161 19.62 -26.47 5.96
C ASP A 161 18.81 -26.27 4.67
N GLU A 162 18.90 -25.06 4.11
CA GLU A 162 18.27 -24.74 2.84
C GLU A 162 19.35 -24.66 1.75
N ASP A 163 19.23 -25.51 0.73
CA ASP A 163 20.18 -25.55 -0.38
C ASP A 163 19.95 -24.42 -1.39
N GLU A 164 18.74 -23.83 -1.39
CA GLU A 164 18.35 -22.71 -2.24
C GLU A 164 18.42 -21.38 -1.46
N PRO A 165 18.88 -20.28 -2.08
CA PRO A 165 18.91 -18.98 -1.41
C PRO A 165 17.49 -18.50 -1.11
N ILE A 166 17.11 -18.51 0.18
CA ILE A 166 15.90 -17.85 0.66
C ILE A 166 16.25 -16.42 1.02
N TYR A 167 15.64 -15.46 0.34
CA TYR A 167 15.72 -14.05 0.70
C TYR A 167 14.56 -13.69 1.61
N GLU A 168 14.86 -13.21 2.81
CA GLU A 168 13.88 -12.70 3.76
C GLU A 168 14.24 -11.30 4.23
N PHE A 169 13.27 -10.58 4.76
CA PHE A 169 13.54 -9.34 5.47
C PHE A 169 13.90 -9.66 6.92
N PRO A 170 14.97 -9.07 7.49
CA PRO A 170 15.37 -9.32 8.88
C PRO A 170 14.24 -9.13 9.89
N ASN A 171 13.36 -8.17 9.62
CA ASN A 171 12.06 -8.00 10.25
C ASN A 171 11.10 -7.33 9.25
N ASP A 172 9.80 -7.44 9.48
CA ASP A 172 8.75 -6.83 8.65
C ASP A 172 8.74 -5.30 8.75
N VAL A 173 9.39 -4.71 9.76
CA VAL A 173 9.37 -3.28 10.09
C VAL A 173 10.77 -2.66 10.08
N TYR A 174 10.90 -1.54 9.37
CA TYR A 174 12.08 -0.67 9.33
C TYR A 174 11.74 0.72 9.90
N LEU A 175 12.28 1.06 11.06
CA LEU A 175 12.07 2.32 11.75
C LEU A 175 12.92 3.44 11.12
N LYS A 176 12.31 4.60 10.89
CA LYS A 176 12.96 5.74 10.22
C LYS A 176 14.28 6.20 10.87
N ASP A 177 14.35 6.15 12.20
CA ASP A 177 15.53 6.60 12.98
C ASP A 177 16.23 5.44 13.72
N GLY A 178 15.82 4.19 13.48
CA GLY A 178 16.25 3.02 14.26
C GLY A 178 16.74 1.82 13.45
N GLY A 179 16.50 1.80 12.14
CA GLY A 179 16.78 0.63 11.31
C GLY A 179 15.78 -0.50 11.59
N PHE A 180 16.22 -1.75 11.48
CA PHE A 180 15.39 -2.90 11.84
C PHE A 180 15.12 -2.94 13.34
N ASP A 181 13.87 -3.24 13.73
CA ASP A 181 13.49 -3.54 15.12
C ASP A 181 13.96 -4.98 15.45
N LEU A 182 15.24 -5.16 15.79
CA LEU A 182 15.86 -6.47 16.05
C LEU A 182 15.77 -6.90 17.52
#